data_AF-A0A956B2Q6-F1
#
_entry.id   AF-A0A956B2Q6-F1
#
_cell.length_a   1.000
_cell.length_b   1.000
_cell.length_c   1.000
_cell.angle_alpha   90.00
_cell.angle_beta   90.00
_cell.angle_gamma   90.00
#
_symmetry.space_group_name_H-M   'P 1'
#
loop_
_entity.id
_entity.type
_entity.pdbx_description
1 polymer ?
#
loop_
_entity_poly.entity_id
_entity_poly.type
_entity_poly.pdbx_seq_one_letter_code
_entity_poly.pdbx_strand_id
1 'polypeptide(L)'
;MRIDRVVAIGAAWILVSTAALAAEPSKYTMEDLRALGESQSWAELLEHAEDVRPSERKKEWQDLLSRASIGVIDNLLAQKRTAEAHGTADQLVTRFGLLKQSKPFMKKRGEAGLAAIGDCLADAYSGVQCLEQLDAFTKMAPQDPELTFAAGKLVVERGRMYQPAATYFVRAFDDKALRAKGCKDPSVKSAVLRALGEPPEYETAKAASVVAFEQCHDVLGKALLEAFYASSGYEARNLCAGLQKKKVKLSPFQTAFCQDQLAKM
;
A
#
# COMPACT_ATOMS: atom_id res chain seq x y z
N MET A 1 -82.78 29.37 -21.00
CA MET A 1 -82.06 29.83 -19.80
C MET A 1 -80.72 30.38 -20.27
N ARG A 2 -80.58 31.70 -20.35
CA ARG A 2 -79.39 32.43 -20.85
C ARG A 2 -78.38 32.54 -19.71
N ILE A 3 -77.10 32.29 -20.01
CA ILE A 3 -75.99 32.63 -19.10
C ILE A 3 -74.98 33.43 -19.93
N ASP A 4 -74.93 34.73 -19.63
CA ASP A 4 -73.98 35.69 -20.16
C ASP A 4 -72.57 35.38 -19.63
N ARG A 5 -71.56 35.35 -20.52
CA ARG A 5 -70.15 35.26 -20.14
C ARG A 5 -69.47 36.60 -20.42
N VAL A 6 -69.09 37.27 -19.34
CA VAL A 6 -68.30 38.50 -19.31
C VAL A 6 -66.85 38.17 -19.64
N VAL A 7 -66.28 38.88 -20.62
CA VAL A 7 -64.87 38.83 -21.02
C VAL A 7 -64.09 39.85 -20.20
N ALA A 8 -63.11 39.40 -19.42
CA ALA A 8 -62.18 40.26 -18.69
C ALA A 8 -60.81 40.26 -19.40
N ILE A 9 -60.39 41.43 -19.88
CA ILE A 9 -59.09 41.68 -20.50
C ILE A 9 -58.10 42.04 -19.39
N GLY A 10 -57.19 41.12 -19.07
CA GLY A 10 -56.11 41.34 -18.11
C GLY A 10 -54.88 41.96 -18.77
N ALA A 11 -54.41 43.08 -18.23
CA ALA A 11 -53.20 43.78 -18.68
C ALA A 11 -51.93 42.97 -18.35
N ALA A 12 -51.13 42.67 -19.38
CA ALA A 12 -49.84 42.00 -19.24
C ALA A 12 -48.75 43.00 -18.87
N TRP A 13 -48.22 42.88 -17.65
CA TRP A 13 -47.01 43.59 -17.21
C TRP A 13 -45.76 42.86 -17.72
N ILE A 14 -44.99 43.52 -18.57
CA ILE A 14 -43.68 43.04 -19.02
C ILE A 14 -42.66 43.36 -17.92
N LEU A 15 -42.31 42.35 -17.13
CA LEU A 15 -41.17 42.40 -16.20
C LEU A 15 -39.88 42.32 -17.01
N VAL A 16 -39.17 43.44 -17.11
CA VAL A 16 -37.79 43.50 -17.61
C VAL A 16 -36.90 42.91 -16.51
N SER A 17 -36.49 41.65 -16.66
CA SER A 17 -35.48 41.01 -15.81
C SER A 17 -34.11 41.63 -16.09
N THR A 18 -33.64 42.51 -15.20
CA THR A 18 -32.23 42.89 -15.14
C THR A 18 -31.42 41.66 -14.74
N ALA A 19 -30.66 41.10 -15.69
CA ALA A 19 -29.64 40.10 -15.39
C ALA A 19 -28.63 40.73 -14.43
N ALA A 20 -28.62 40.29 -13.17
CA ALA A 20 -27.55 40.62 -12.25
C ALA A 20 -26.24 40.13 -12.88
N LEU A 21 -25.29 41.04 -13.11
CA LEU A 21 -23.90 40.66 -13.33
C LEU A 21 -23.49 39.83 -12.12
N ALA A 22 -23.40 38.51 -12.29
CA ALA A 22 -22.81 37.63 -11.31
C ALA A 22 -21.36 38.10 -11.11
N ALA A 23 -21.09 38.73 -9.98
CA ALA A 23 -19.71 38.97 -9.56
C ALA A 23 -18.98 37.63 -9.63
N GLU A 24 -17.85 37.57 -10.35
CA GLU A 24 -17.04 36.36 -10.33
C GLU A 24 -16.75 36.00 -8.87
N PRO A 25 -16.98 34.75 -8.45
CA PRO A 25 -16.66 34.34 -7.09
C PRO A 25 -15.19 34.68 -6.84
N SER A 26 -14.95 35.44 -5.76
CA SER A 26 -13.60 35.87 -5.42
C SER A 26 -12.71 34.65 -5.28
N LYS A 27 -11.67 34.55 -6.12
CA LYS A 27 -10.68 33.47 -6.06
C LYS A 27 -9.96 33.52 -4.72
N TYR A 28 -9.75 32.36 -4.11
CA TYR A 28 -9.00 32.26 -2.85
C TYR A 28 -7.54 32.69 -3.06
N THR A 29 -7.03 33.44 -2.09
CA THR A 29 -5.63 33.91 -2.02
C THR A 29 -4.76 32.92 -1.25
N MET A 30 -3.44 33.18 -1.22
CA MET A 30 -2.53 32.40 -0.36
C MET A 30 -2.86 32.55 1.12
N GLU A 31 -3.30 33.74 1.54
CA GLU A 31 -3.76 34.02 2.90
C GLU A 31 -4.97 33.17 3.28
N ASP A 32 -5.94 33.02 2.36
CA ASP A 32 -7.12 32.18 2.59
C ASP A 32 -6.72 30.70 2.74
N LEU A 33 -5.83 30.19 1.88
CA LEU A 33 -5.33 28.81 2.01
C LEU A 33 -4.56 28.58 3.31
N ARG A 34 -3.84 29.59 3.83
CA ARG A 34 -3.20 29.49 5.16
C ARG A 34 -4.25 29.36 6.25
N ALA A 35 -5.28 30.20 6.24
CA ALA A 35 -6.36 30.17 7.23
C ALA A 35 -7.11 28.82 7.22
N LEU A 36 -7.40 28.28 6.03
CA LEU A 36 -7.96 26.93 5.90
C LEU A 36 -7.00 25.85 6.43
N GLY A 37 -5.70 26.04 6.21
CA GLY A 37 -4.68 25.12 6.69
C GLY A 37 -4.53 25.11 8.22
N GLU A 38 -4.69 26.27 8.86
CA GLU A 38 -4.67 26.42 10.31
C GLU A 38 -5.92 25.85 10.97
N SER A 39 -7.08 26.06 10.35
CA SER A 39 -8.37 25.52 10.80
C SER A 39 -8.62 24.05 10.42
N GLN A 40 -7.68 23.43 9.70
CA GLN A 40 -7.76 22.05 9.24
C GLN A 40 -8.94 21.77 8.28
N SER A 41 -9.41 22.80 7.58
CA SER A 41 -10.44 22.71 6.54
C SER A 41 -9.86 22.12 5.25
N TRP A 42 -9.34 20.88 5.34
CA TRP A 42 -8.52 20.27 4.30
C TRP A 42 -9.24 20.09 2.97
N ALA A 43 -10.52 19.71 3.00
CA ALA A 43 -11.31 19.50 1.79
C ALA A 43 -11.49 20.81 1.01
N GLU A 44 -11.89 21.88 1.69
CA GLU A 44 -12.04 23.21 1.12
C GLU A 44 -10.70 23.75 0.60
N LEU A 45 -9.61 23.55 1.35
CA LEU A 45 -8.27 23.95 0.92
C LEU A 45 -7.89 23.29 -0.40
N LEU A 46 -8.16 21.99 -0.55
CA LEU A 46 -7.85 21.24 -1.77
C LEU A 46 -8.76 21.60 -2.95
N GLU A 47 -10.01 21.97 -2.68
CA GLU A 47 -10.95 22.49 -3.69
C GLU A 47 -10.41 23.79 -4.30
N HIS A 48 -10.00 24.73 -3.43
CA HIS A 48 -9.53 26.06 -3.80
C HIS A 48 -8.02 26.16 -4.04
N ALA A 49 -7.27 25.07 -3.94
CA ALA A 49 -5.81 25.09 -4.12
C ALA A 49 -5.38 25.65 -5.50
N GLU A 50 -6.21 25.49 -6.53
CA GLU A 50 -5.92 25.95 -7.89
C GLU A 50 -6.38 27.40 -8.16
N ASP A 51 -7.09 28.03 -7.23
CA ASP A 51 -7.47 29.44 -7.34
C ASP A 51 -6.25 30.37 -7.26
N VAL A 52 -5.25 29.97 -6.47
CA VAL A 52 -3.95 30.64 -6.42
C VAL A 52 -3.27 30.59 -7.78
N ARG A 53 -2.81 31.75 -8.26
CA ARG A 53 -2.20 31.87 -9.59
C ARG A 53 -0.96 30.98 -9.71
N PRO A 54 -0.69 30.36 -10.87
CA PRO A 54 0.49 29.50 -11.04
C PRO A 54 1.83 30.15 -10.65
N SER A 55 1.99 31.46 -10.85
CA SER A 55 3.19 32.23 -10.45
C SER A 55 3.37 32.37 -8.93
N GLU A 56 2.32 32.15 -8.16
CA GLU A 56 2.29 32.24 -6.69
C GLU A 56 2.37 30.86 -6.01
N ARG A 57 2.24 29.76 -6.77
CA ARG A 57 2.33 28.36 -6.32
C ARG A 57 3.77 27.93 -6.01
N LYS A 58 4.42 28.69 -5.13
CA LYS A 58 5.78 28.48 -4.64
C LYS A 58 5.81 27.42 -3.54
N LYS A 59 6.96 27.30 -2.86
CA LYS A 59 7.18 26.33 -1.80
C LYS A 59 6.08 26.30 -0.73
N GLU A 60 5.62 27.45 -0.26
CA GLU A 60 4.59 27.51 0.77
C GLU A 60 3.26 26.88 0.34
N TRP A 61 2.82 27.17 -0.89
CA TRP A 61 1.63 26.55 -1.46
C TRP A 61 1.79 25.03 -1.59
N GLN A 62 2.96 24.56 -2.02
CA GLN A 62 3.27 23.13 -2.13
C GLN A 62 3.23 22.44 -0.76
N ASP A 63 3.76 23.10 0.28
CA ASP A 63 3.75 22.60 1.65
C ASP A 63 2.32 22.56 2.23
N LEU A 64 1.47 23.58 1.97
CA LEU A 64 0.05 23.57 2.32
C LEU A 64 -0.72 22.46 1.61
N LEU A 65 -0.53 22.33 0.30
CA LEU A 65 -1.16 21.30 -0.51
C LEU A 65 -0.81 19.90 -0.01
N SER A 66 0.47 19.66 0.28
CA SER A 66 0.92 18.37 0.82
C SER A 66 0.30 18.08 2.19
N ARG A 67 0.22 19.08 3.08
CA ARG A 67 -0.40 18.91 4.41
C ARG A 67 -1.89 18.64 4.32
N ALA A 68 -2.63 19.38 3.50
CA ALA A 68 -4.06 19.19 3.32
C ALA A 68 -4.37 17.82 2.69
N SER A 69 -3.58 17.41 1.71
CA SER A 69 -3.68 16.09 1.09
C SER A 69 -3.51 14.96 2.12
N ILE A 70 -2.52 15.08 3.00
CA ILE A 70 -2.31 14.14 4.11
C ILE A 70 -3.50 14.19 5.08
N GLY A 71 -3.97 15.39 5.45
CA GLY A 71 -5.07 15.58 6.38
C GLY A 71 -6.38 14.95 5.93
N VAL A 72 -6.73 15.05 4.64
CA VAL A 72 -7.92 14.37 4.10
C VAL A 72 -7.77 12.85 4.19
N ILE A 73 -6.61 12.31 3.84
CA ILE A 73 -6.35 10.86 3.92
C ILE A 73 -6.44 10.39 5.38
N ASP A 74 -5.84 11.12 6.32
CA ASP A 74 -5.89 10.79 7.75
C ASP A 74 -7.33 10.81 8.29
N ASN A 75 -8.14 11.79 7.90
CA ASN A 75 -9.56 11.83 8.27
C ASN A 75 -10.34 10.61 7.76
N LEU A 76 -10.11 10.18 6.51
CA LEU A 76 -10.74 8.99 5.95
C LEU A 76 -10.28 7.70 6.64
N LEU A 77 -8.99 7.58 6.94
CA LEU A 77 -8.44 6.43 7.68
C LEU A 77 -8.98 6.35 9.11
N ALA A 78 -9.09 7.48 9.81
CA ALA A 78 -9.67 7.54 11.15
C ALA A 78 -11.14 7.08 11.16
N GLN A 79 -11.87 7.32 10.07
CA GLN A 79 -13.24 6.86 9.86
C GLN A 79 -13.33 5.40 9.35
N LYS A 80 -12.20 4.69 9.22
CA LYS A 80 -12.10 3.35 8.64
C LYS A 80 -12.60 3.26 7.18
N ARG A 81 -12.55 4.37 6.44
CA ARG A 81 -12.91 4.44 5.01
C ARG A 81 -11.66 4.21 4.16
N THR A 82 -11.03 3.06 4.32
CA THR A 82 -9.70 2.74 3.75
C THR A 82 -9.68 2.76 2.22
N ALA A 83 -10.68 2.16 1.57
CA ALA A 83 -10.80 2.15 0.11
C ALA A 83 -10.93 3.57 -0.46
N GLU A 84 -11.71 4.42 0.20
CA GLU A 84 -11.85 5.82 -0.18
C GLU A 84 -10.57 6.61 0.10
N ALA A 85 -9.91 6.39 1.23
CA ALA A 85 -8.61 6.99 1.53
C ALA A 85 -7.58 6.66 0.44
N HIS A 86 -7.52 5.42 -0.01
CA HIS A 86 -6.64 4.99 -1.11
C HIS A 86 -7.02 5.67 -2.43
N GLY A 87 -8.30 5.63 -2.81
CA GLY A 87 -8.80 6.26 -4.03
C GLY A 87 -8.56 7.78 -4.06
N THR A 88 -8.79 8.46 -2.94
CA THR A 88 -8.50 9.90 -2.77
C THR A 88 -7.00 10.17 -2.90
N ALA A 89 -6.13 9.35 -2.31
CA ALA A 89 -4.68 9.52 -2.46
C ALA A 89 -4.22 9.40 -3.92
N ASP A 90 -4.80 8.47 -4.69
CA ASP A 90 -4.50 8.31 -6.12
C ASP A 90 -5.04 9.45 -6.98
N GLN A 91 -6.25 9.94 -6.68
CA GLN A 91 -6.82 11.13 -7.32
C GLN A 91 -5.96 12.37 -7.06
N LEU A 92 -5.47 12.54 -5.84
CA LEU A 92 -4.62 13.68 -5.47
C LEU A 92 -3.28 13.68 -6.22
N VAL A 93 -2.64 12.53 -6.39
CA VAL A 93 -1.41 12.42 -7.21
C VAL A 93 -1.67 12.72 -8.68
N THR A 94 -2.83 12.31 -9.17
CA THR A 94 -3.25 12.57 -10.56
C THR A 94 -3.52 14.05 -10.78
N ARG A 95 -4.28 14.69 -9.88
CA ARG A 95 -4.61 16.12 -9.94
C ARG A 95 -3.38 17.01 -9.70
N PHE A 96 -2.56 16.65 -8.72
CA PHE A 96 -1.41 17.43 -8.29
C PHE A 96 -0.11 16.64 -8.43
N GLY A 97 0.40 16.54 -9.67
CA GLY A 97 1.59 15.72 -9.98
C GLY A 97 2.84 16.00 -9.14
N LEU A 98 2.98 17.21 -8.57
CA LEU A 98 4.08 17.57 -7.66
C LEU A 98 4.08 16.73 -6.36
N LEU A 99 2.94 16.18 -5.95
CA LEU A 99 2.84 15.35 -4.75
C LEU A 99 3.70 14.09 -4.84
N LYS A 100 4.06 13.64 -6.05
CA LYS A 100 5.03 12.56 -6.28
C LYS A 100 6.41 12.85 -5.68
N GLN A 101 6.76 14.12 -5.50
CA GLN A 101 8.02 14.57 -4.92
C GLN A 101 7.92 14.77 -3.40
N SER A 102 6.72 14.82 -2.84
CA SER A 102 6.50 14.96 -1.40
C SER A 102 6.65 13.62 -0.70
N LYS A 103 7.81 13.36 -0.09
CA LYS A 103 8.06 12.14 0.70
C LYS A 103 6.99 11.90 1.78
N PRO A 104 6.57 12.89 2.59
CA PRO A 104 5.52 12.69 3.58
C PRO A 104 4.18 12.25 2.96
N PHE A 105 3.80 12.86 1.84
CA PHE A 105 2.56 12.50 1.15
C PHE A 105 2.67 11.09 0.53
N MET A 106 3.78 10.75 -0.12
CA MET A 106 3.97 9.43 -0.72
C MET A 106 3.97 8.32 0.34
N LYS A 107 4.55 8.58 1.51
CA LYS A 107 4.44 7.69 2.67
C LYS A 107 2.98 7.50 3.10
N LYS A 108 2.22 8.60 3.24
CA LYS A 108 0.80 8.55 3.61
C LYS A 108 -0.06 7.83 2.57
N ARG A 109 0.20 8.03 1.28
CA ARG A 109 -0.41 7.26 0.19
C ARG A 109 -0.09 5.76 0.30
N GLY A 110 1.15 5.43 0.65
CA GLY A 110 1.60 4.08 1.02
C GLY A 110 0.73 3.45 2.10
N GLU A 111 0.58 4.15 3.22
CA GLU A 111 -0.25 3.74 4.36
C GLU A 111 -1.71 3.52 3.98
N ALA A 112 -2.31 4.44 3.20
CA ALA A 112 -3.69 4.30 2.74
C ALA A 112 -3.90 3.10 1.82
N GLY A 113 -2.98 2.87 0.88
CA GLY A 113 -3.03 1.69 -0.01
C GLY A 113 -2.89 0.38 0.75
N LEU A 114 -1.95 0.30 1.70
CA LEU A 114 -1.82 -0.89 2.55
C LEU A 114 -3.07 -1.12 3.41
N ALA A 115 -3.71 -0.07 3.92
CA ALA A 115 -4.95 -0.21 4.68
C ALA A 115 -6.08 -0.77 3.83
N ALA A 116 -6.29 -0.23 2.62
CA ALA A 116 -7.34 -0.71 1.70
C ALA A 116 -7.12 -2.17 1.27
N ILE A 117 -5.88 -2.52 0.93
CA ILE A 117 -5.51 -3.90 0.59
C ILE A 117 -5.64 -4.82 1.81
N GLY A 118 -5.33 -4.30 3.01
CA GLY A 118 -5.49 -5.04 4.26
C GLY A 118 -6.93 -5.47 4.52
N ASP A 119 -7.88 -4.58 4.25
CA ASP A 119 -9.31 -4.89 4.34
C ASP A 119 -9.71 -5.90 3.24
N CYS A 120 -9.22 -5.74 2.01
CA CYS A 120 -9.42 -6.74 0.94
C CYS A 120 -8.94 -8.14 1.38
N LEU A 121 -7.74 -8.24 1.94
CA LEU A 121 -7.16 -9.50 2.41
C LEU A 121 -7.94 -10.12 3.58
N ALA A 122 -8.55 -9.31 4.43
CA ALA A 122 -9.34 -9.78 5.56
C ALA A 122 -10.70 -10.35 5.13
N ASP A 123 -11.30 -9.78 4.07
CA ASP A 123 -12.64 -10.15 3.61
C ASP A 123 -12.64 -11.19 2.47
N ALA A 124 -11.51 -11.37 1.78
CA ALA A 124 -11.43 -12.26 0.62
C ALA A 124 -11.35 -13.75 0.99
N TYR A 125 -12.10 -14.58 0.27
CA TYR A 125 -12.01 -16.04 0.39
C TYR A 125 -10.69 -16.63 -0.13
N SER A 126 -10.18 -16.14 -1.27
CA SER A 126 -8.94 -16.63 -1.90
C SER A 126 -7.77 -15.64 -1.85
N GLY A 127 -8.03 -14.36 -1.62
CA GLY A 127 -7.01 -13.30 -1.55
C GLY A 127 -6.27 -12.97 -2.86
N VAL A 128 -6.48 -13.72 -3.96
CA VAL A 128 -5.69 -13.59 -5.21
C VAL A 128 -5.75 -12.18 -5.79
N GLN A 129 -6.96 -11.61 -5.95
CA GLN A 129 -7.12 -10.26 -6.48
C GLN A 129 -6.46 -9.21 -5.57
N CYS A 130 -6.52 -9.39 -4.25
CA CYS A 130 -5.85 -8.49 -3.31
C CYS A 130 -4.32 -8.57 -3.44
N LEU A 131 -3.77 -9.77 -3.69
CA LEU A 131 -2.34 -9.96 -3.92
C LEU A 131 -1.88 -9.33 -5.25
N GLU A 132 -2.67 -9.44 -6.32
CA GLU A 132 -2.38 -8.79 -7.59
C GLU A 132 -2.35 -7.26 -7.44
N GLN A 133 -3.34 -6.70 -6.72
CA GLN A 133 -3.36 -5.27 -6.39
C GLN A 133 -2.15 -4.86 -5.55
N LEU A 134 -1.76 -5.65 -4.55
CA LEU A 134 -0.60 -5.37 -3.71
C LEU A 134 0.72 -5.44 -4.47
N ASP A 135 0.87 -6.41 -5.36
CA ASP A 135 2.07 -6.52 -6.17
C ASP A 135 2.17 -5.36 -7.18
N ALA A 136 1.06 -4.98 -7.82
CA ALA A 136 1.02 -3.78 -8.66
C ALA A 136 1.37 -2.53 -7.84
N PHE A 137 0.79 -2.39 -6.64
CA PHE A 137 1.02 -1.26 -5.74
C PHE A 137 2.49 -1.12 -5.33
N THR A 138 3.11 -2.22 -4.88
CA THR A 138 4.53 -2.21 -4.47
C THR A 138 5.49 -2.00 -5.64
N LYS A 139 5.15 -2.50 -6.85
CA LYS A 139 5.95 -2.28 -8.07
C LYS A 139 5.92 -0.83 -8.57
N MET A 140 4.90 -0.05 -8.23
CA MET A 140 4.84 1.39 -8.57
C MET A 140 5.79 2.24 -7.71
N ALA A 141 6.27 1.71 -6.58
CA ALA A 141 7.22 2.39 -5.69
C ALA A 141 8.45 1.50 -5.44
N PRO A 142 9.21 1.13 -6.49
CA PRO A 142 10.27 0.11 -6.38
C PRO A 142 11.45 0.56 -5.50
N GLN A 143 11.54 1.84 -5.15
CA GLN A 143 12.57 2.39 -4.27
C GLN A 143 12.09 2.54 -2.81
N ASP A 144 10.94 1.95 -2.44
CA ASP A 144 10.42 1.96 -1.07
C ASP A 144 10.48 0.55 -0.45
N PRO A 145 11.65 0.15 0.11
CA PRO A 145 11.80 -1.15 0.75
C PRO A 145 10.96 -1.28 2.02
N GLU A 146 10.66 -0.17 2.72
CA GLU A 146 9.79 -0.19 3.90
C GLU A 146 8.35 -0.52 3.52
N LEU A 147 7.82 0.08 2.45
CA LEU A 147 6.51 -0.25 1.89
C LEU A 147 6.44 -1.73 1.47
N THR A 148 7.47 -2.22 0.78
CA THR A 148 7.52 -3.62 0.33
C THR A 148 7.60 -4.59 1.52
N PHE A 149 8.33 -4.24 2.57
CA PHE A 149 8.38 -5.04 3.80
C PHE A 149 7.03 -5.05 4.52
N ALA A 150 6.39 -3.89 4.65
CA ALA A 150 5.07 -3.76 5.25
C ALA A 150 4.00 -4.55 4.45
N ALA A 151 4.10 -4.58 3.12
CA ALA A 151 3.27 -5.43 2.27
C ALA A 151 3.45 -6.92 2.61
N GLY A 152 4.68 -7.41 2.74
CA GLY A 152 4.95 -8.80 3.15
C GLY A 152 4.34 -9.14 4.51
N LYS A 153 4.46 -8.22 5.48
CA LYS A 153 3.81 -8.38 6.80
C LYS A 153 2.29 -8.44 6.69
N LEU A 154 1.69 -7.54 5.92
CA LEU A 154 0.25 -7.48 5.73
C LEU A 154 -0.31 -8.80 5.17
N VAL A 155 0.38 -9.39 4.19
CA VAL A 155 0.00 -10.68 3.59
C VAL A 155 0.02 -11.82 4.61
N VAL A 156 0.97 -11.82 5.55
CA VAL A 156 1.03 -12.79 6.65
C VAL A 156 -0.05 -12.53 7.69
N GLU A 157 -0.13 -11.30 8.19
CA GLU A 157 -0.90 -10.95 9.39
C GLU A 157 -2.39 -10.83 9.12
N ARG A 158 -2.77 -10.30 7.95
CA ARG A 158 -4.18 -10.15 7.54
C ARG A 158 -4.61 -11.26 6.60
N GLY A 159 -3.81 -11.52 5.57
CA GLY A 159 -4.15 -12.52 4.56
C GLY A 159 -3.95 -13.97 5.01
N ARG A 160 -3.16 -14.22 6.06
CA ARG A 160 -2.73 -15.58 6.47
C ARG A 160 -2.11 -16.39 5.31
N MET A 161 -1.55 -15.69 4.32
CA MET A 161 -0.97 -16.25 3.11
C MET A 161 0.55 -16.25 3.22
N TYR A 162 1.09 -17.23 3.93
CA TYR A 162 2.50 -17.24 4.28
C TYR A 162 3.43 -17.37 3.07
N GLN A 163 3.11 -18.23 2.09
CA GLN A 163 4.02 -18.50 0.98
C GLN A 163 4.21 -17.30 0.04
N PRO A 164 3.14 -16.60 -0.41
CA PRO A 164 3.29 -15.40 -1.23
C PRO A 164 4.09 -14.28 -0.55
N ALA A 165 4.02 -14.16 0.78
CA ALA A 165 4.73 -13.11 1.53
C ALA A 165 6.26 -13.15 1.35
N ALA A 166 6.84 -14.33 1.09
CA ALA A 166 8.28 -14.48 0.89
C ALA A 166 8.83 -13.62 -0.27
N THR A 167 8.04 -13.43 -1.33
CA THR A 167 8.45 -12.62 -2.50
C THR A 167 8.53 -11.11 -2.20
N TYR A 168 7.81 -10.65 -1.18
CA TYR A 168 7.91 -9.28 -0.69
C TYR A 168 9.15 -9.11 0.18
N PHE A 169 9.38 -10.04 1.12
CA PHE A 169 10.55 -9.97 2.01
C PHE A 169 11.87 -10.05 1.25
N VAL A 170 11.99 -10.93 0.24
CA VAL A 170 13.23 -11.04 -0.54
C VAL A 170 13.59 -9.73 -1.24
N ARG A 171 12.59 -9.02 -1.80
CA ARG A 171 12.75 -7.71 -2.47
C ARG A 171 13.08 -6.61 -1.46
N ALA A 172 12.32 -6.54 -0.36
CA ALA A 172 12.52 -5.51 0.66
C ALA A 172 13.92 -5.58 1.30
N PHE A 173 14.48 -6.77 1.40
CA PHE A 173 15.79 -6.99 2.02
C PHE A 173 16.97 -6.66 1.12
N ASP A 174 16.78 -6.18 -0.11
CA ASP A 174 17.88 -5.52 -0.83
C ASP A 174 18.42 -4.31 -0.05
N ASP A 175 17.59 -3.68 0.77
CA ASP A 175 18.03 -2.76 1.84
C ASP A 175 18.62 -3.54 3.03
N LYS A 176 19.93 -3.38 3.25
CA LYS A 176 20.67 -4.06 4.33
C LYS A 176 20.27 -3.59 5.73
N ALA A 177 19.91 -2.32 5.91
CA ALA A 177 19.53 -1.77 7.21
C ALA A 177 18.16 -2.30 7.64
N LEU A 178 17.22 -2.38 6.69
CA LEU A 178 15.91 -2.99 6.88
C LEU A 178 16.05 -4.49 7.14
N ARG A 179 16.87 -5.20 6.36
CA ARG A 179 17.16 -6.63 6.55
C ARG A 179 17.61 -6.96 7.96
N ALA A 180 18.57 -6.21 8.51
CA ALA A 180 19.12 -6.48 9.85
C ALA A 180 18.06 -6.48 10.96
N LYS A 181 17.01 -5.66 10.81
CA LYS A 181 15.88 -5.60 11.75
C LYS A 181 14.77 -6.57 11.35
N GLY A 182 14.42 -6.60 10.08
CA GLY A 182 13.31 -7.38 9.53
C GLY A 182 13.51 -8.87 9.63
N CYS A 183 14.73 -9.41 9.54
CA CYS A 183 14.97 -10.85 9.73
C CYS A 183 14.52 -11.38 11.11
N LYS A 184 14.34 -10.50 12.11
CA LYS A 184 13.85 -10.86 13.45
C LYS A 184 12.33 -10.81 13.56
N ASP A 185 11.63 -10.33 12.53
CA ASP A 185 10.17 -10.22 12.53
C ASP A 185 9.53 -11.62 12.39
N PRO A 186 8.57 -11.99 13.27
CA PRO A 186 7.91 -13.29 13.23
C PRO A 186 7.21 -13.61 11.90
N SER A 187 6.73 -12.59 11.19
CA SER A 187 6.08 -12.75 9.90
C SER A 187 7.07 -13.25 8.84
N VAL A 188 8.34 -12.84 8.90
CA VAL A 188 9.40 -13.32 8.02
C VAL A 188 9.69 -14.79 8.28
N LYS A 189 9.87 -15.20 9.55
CA LYS A 189 10.07 -16.63 9.90
C LYS A 189 8.92 -17.49 9.38
N SER A 190 7.68 -17.06 9.61
CA SER A 190 6.49 -17.81 9.23
C SER A 190 6.36 -17.94 7.72
N ALA A 191 6.57 -16.84 6.98
CA ALA A 191 6.54 -16.83 5.52
C ALA A 191 7.62 -17.75 4.92
N VAL A 192 8.86 -17.61 5.40
CA VAL A 192 10.00 -18.39 4.91
C VAL A 192 9.79 -19.89 5.11
N LEU A 193 9.44 -20.33 6.33
CA LEU A 193 9.28 -21.75 6.62
C LEU A 193 8.15 -22.37 5.79
N ARG A 194 7.01 -21.69 5.65
CA ARG A 194 5.90 -22.17 4.83
C ARG A 194 6.24 -22.20 3.34
N ALA A 195 6.88 -21.16 2.83
CA ALA A 195 7.27 -21.07 1.43
C ALA A 195 8.34 -22.10 1.03
N LEU A 196 9.20 -22.53 1.95
CA LEU A 196 10.14 -23.63 1.70
C LEU A 196 9.44 -24.97 1.49
N GLY A 197 8.16 -25.12 1.87
CA GLY A 197 7.36 -26.32 1.60
C GLY A 197 6.79 -26.41 0.17
N GLU A 198 6.96 -25.38 -0.64
CA GLU A 198 6.51 -25.35 -2.04
C GLU A 198 7.51 -26.03 -3.00
N PRO A 199 7.08 -26.43 -4.21
CA PRO A 199 7.99 -26.91 -5.25
C PRO A 199 9.16 -25.93 -5.50
N PRO A 200 10.41 -26.41 -5.62
CA PRO A 200 11.61 -25.56 -5.72
C PRO A 200 11.60 -24.60 -6.92
N GLU A 201 10.89 -24.95 -7.98
CA GLU A 201 10.75 -24.14 -9.19
C GLU A 201 9.78 -22.97 -9.02
N TYR A 202 8.95 -22.95 -7.97
CA TYR A 202 8.02 -21.85 -7.69
C TYR A 202 8.78 -20.64 -7.15
N GLU A 203 8.34 -19.45 -7.56
CA GLU A 203 8.97 -18.18 -7.18
C GLU A 203 8.95 -17.94 -5.66
N THR A 204 7.92 -18.41 -4.96
CA THR A 204 7.81 -18.33 -3.50
C THR A 204 8.89 -19.17 -2.80
N ALA A 205 9.15 -20.40 -3.26
CA ALA A 205 10.21 -21.26 -2.74
C ALA A 205 11.60 -20.66 -3.00
N LYS A 206 11.84 -20.17 -4.21
CA LYS A 206 13.10 -19.48 -4.56
C LYS A 206 13.35 -18.26 -3.67
N ALA A 207 12.34 -17.40 -3.53
CA ALA A 207 12.41 -16.22 -2.67
C ALA A 207 12.70 -16.61 -1.23
N ALA A 208 11.99 -17.61 -0.69
CA ALA A 208 12.19 -18.08 0.67
C ALA A 208 13.58 -18.69 0.89
N SER A 209 14.13 -19.40 -0.09
CA SER A 209 15.50 -19.90 -0.04
C SER A 209 16.53 -18.77 0.06
N VAL A 210 16.39 -17.71 -0.74
CA VAL A 210 17.26 -16.53 -0.65
C VAL A 210 17.14 -15.86 0.72
N VAL A 211 15.92 -15.65 1.22
CA VAL A 211 15.73 -15.06 2.55
C VAL A 211 16.33 -15.95 3.64
N ALA A 212 16.04 -17.25 3.63
CA ALA A 212 16.48 -18.21 4.64
C ALA A 212 18.01 -18.36 4.68
N PHE A 213 18.62 -18.55 3.52
CA PHE A 213 20.00 -19.01 3.42
C PHE A 213 20.96 -17.91 2.99
N GLU A 214 20.52 -16.77 2.45
CA GLU A 214 21.44 -15.72 2.01
C GLU A 214 21.29 -14.44 2.82
N GLN A 215 20.05 -14.04 3.12
CA GLN A 215 19.78 -12.75 3.77
C GLN A 215 19.63 -12.85 5.30
N CYS A 216 18.96 -13.89 5.81
CA CYS A 216 18.54 -13.98 7.22
C CYS A 216 19.06 -15.22 7.96
N HIS A 217 20.04 -15.95 7.40
CA HIS A 217 20.51 -17.22 7.98
C HIS A 217 20.97 -17.09 9.45
N ASP A 218 21.70 -16.02 9.77
CA ASP A 218 22.24 -15.82 11.13
C ASP A 218 21.13 -15.69 12.19
N VAL A 219 19.94 -15.25 11.78
CA VAL A 219 18.76 -15.12 12.66
C VAL A 219 17.88 -16.37 12.59
N LEU A 220 17.66 -16.92 11.39
CA LEU A 220 16.73 -18.03 11.16
C LEU A 220 17.36 -19.41 11.32
N GLY A 221 18.69 -19.53 11.41
CA GLY A 221 19.42 -20.80 11.36
C GLY A 221 18.91 -21.86 12.33
N LYS A 222 18.63 -21.47 13.58
CA LYS A 222 18.06 -22.37 14.59
C LYS A 222 16.66 -22.87 14.17
N ALA A 223 15.80 -21.96 13.73
CA ALA A 223 14.44 -22.30 13.30
C ALA A 223 14.43 -23.17 12.03
N LEU A 224 15.37 -22.95 11.10
CA LEU A 224 15.54 -23.78 9.90
C LEU A 224 15.98 -25.20 10.27
N LEU A 225 16.88 -25.33 11.25
CA LEU A 225 17.33 -26.63 11.74
C LEU A 225 16.23 -27.38 12.51
N GLU A 226 15.41 -26.66 13.28
CA GLU A 226 14.23 -27.23 13.94
C GLU A 226 13.20 -27.73 12.92
N ALA A 227 12.88 -26.90 11.92
CA ALA A 227 11.96 -27.27 10.84
C ALA A 227 12.47 -28.48 10.05
N PHE A 228 13.77 -28.55 9.80
CA PHE A 228 14.41 -29.69 9.12
C PHE A 228 14.03 -31.03 9.75
N TYR A 229 14.00 -31.15 11.08
CA TYR A 229 13.67 -32.41 11.76
C TYR A 229 12.20 -32.82 11.62
N ALA A 230 11.30 -31.87 11.36
CA ALA A 230 9.88 -32.11 11.16
C ALA A 230 9.49 -32.15 9.66
N SER A 231 10.43 -31.81 8.78
CA SER A 231 10.17 -31.60 7.36
C SER A 231 10.02 -32.91 6.58
N SER A 232 9.29 -32.83 5.46
CA SER A 232 9.19 -33.90 4.48
C SER A 232 8.96 -33.31 3.08
N GLY A 233 8.99 -34.15 2.04
CA GLY A 233 8.63 -33.74 0.68
C GLY A 233 9.51 -32.61 0.13
N TYR A 234 8.89 -31.53 -0.34
CA TYR A 234 9.63 -30.37 -0.87
C TYR A 234 10.35 -29.58 0.23
N GLU A 235 9.76 -29.46 1.42
CA GLU A 235 10.36 -28.74 2.54
C GLU A 235 11.72 -29.34 2.93
N ALA A 236 11.77 -30.67 3.08
CA ALA A 236 13.02 -31.38 3.39
C ALA A 236 14.08 -31.17 2.31
N ARG A 237 13.69 -31.23 1.03
CA ARG A 237 14.59 -31.00 -0.12
C ARG A 237 15.14 -29.59 -0.14
N ASN A 238 14.27 -28.59 0.00
CA ASN A 238 14.65 -27.17 -0.01
C ASN A 238 15.55 -26.82 1.19
N LEU A 239 15.23 -27.34 2.38
CA LEU A 239 16.07 -27.17 3.57
C LEU A 239 17.44 -27.83 3.39
N CYS A 240 17.50 -29.05 2.87
CA CYS A 240 18.75 -29.74 2.61
C CYS A 240 19.65 -29.00 1.61
N ALA A 241 19.09 -28.57 0.48
CA ALA A 241 19.82 -27.81 -0.53
C ALA A 241 20.42 -26.53 0.08
N GLY A 242 19.62 -25.79 0.85
CA GLY A 242 20.06 -24.56 1.52
C GLY A 242 21.12 -24.77 2.60
N LEU A 243 20.95 -25.76 3.48
CA LEU A 243 21.90 -26.09 4.54
C LEU A 243 23.25 -26.57 3.99
N GLN A 244 23.23 -27.40 2.94
CA GLN A 244 24.45 -27.81 2.24
C GLN A 244 25.13 -26.64 1.54
N LYS A 245 24.38 -25.78 0.84
CA LYS A 245 24.90 -24.55 0.21
C LYS A 245 25.56 -23.63 1.24
N LYS A 246 24.99 -23.53 2.44
CA LYS A 246 25.54 -22.75 3.56
C LYS A 246 26.68 -23.45 4.31
N LYS A 247 27.01 -24.69 3.94
CA LYS A 247 28.03 -25.50 4.61
C LYS A 247 27.79 -25.59 6.11
N VAL A 248 26.52 -25.66 6.52
CA VAL A 248 26.15 -25.88 7.93
C VAL A 248 26.71 -27.24 8.33
N LYS A 249 27.34 -27.32 9.52
CA LYS A 249 27.85 -28.58 10.05
C LYS A 249 26.67 -29.47 10.44
N LEU A 250 26.34 -30.41 9.55
CA LEU A 250 25.32 -31.42 9.77
C LEU A 250 25.89 -32.63 10.52
N SER A 251 25.08 -33.30 11.31
CA SER A 251 25.42 -34.61 11.88
C SER A 251 25.50 -35.67 10.77
N PRO A 252 26.10 -36.85 11.03
CA PRO A 252 26.11 -37.95 10.07
C PRO A 252 24.71 -38.34 9.60
N PHE A 253 23.75 -38.40 10.54
CA PHE A 253 22.35 -38.69 10.22
C PHE A 253 21.74 -37.62 9.31
N GLN A 254 21.91 -36.34 9.64
CA GLN A 254 21.39 -35.23 8.83
C GLN A 254 22.01 -35.21 7.43
N THR A 255 23.30 -35.51 7.32
CA THR A 255 24.01 -35.60 6.05
C THR A 255 23.43 -36.72 5.18
N ALA A 256 23.26 -37.91 5.75
CA ALA A 256 22.67 -39.05 5.05
C ALA A 256 21.22 -38.78 4.63
N PHE A 257 20.42 -38.18 5.52
CA PHE A 257 19.05 -37.76 5.20
C PHE A 257 19.04 -36.80 4.00
N CYS A 258 19.91 -35.78 3.99
CA CYS A 258 19.95 -34.84 2.87
C CYS A 258 20.42 -35.47 1.55
N GLN A 259 21.35 -36.42 1.59
CA GLN A 259 21.74 -37.17 0.40
C GLN A 259 20.54 -37.95 -0.18
N ASP A 260 19.76 -38.62 0.67
CA ASP A 260 18.55 -39.33 0.26
C ASP A 260 17.48 -38.40 -0.32
N GLN A 261 17.23 -37.25 0.31
CA GLN A 261 16.21 -36.31 -0.16
C GLN A 261 16.57 -35.69 -1.51
N LEU A 262 17.84 -35.34 -1.71
CA LEU A 262 18.31 -34.71 -2.95
C LEU A 262 18.43 -35.70 -4.12
N ALA A 263 18.63 -37.00 -3.84
CA ALA A 263 18.64 -38.05 -4.86
C ALA A 263 17.26 -38.33 -5.49
N LYS A 264 16.17 -37.79 -4.89
CA LYS A 264 14.78 -37.96 -5.36
C LYS A 264 14.32 -36.81 -6.28
N MET A 265 15.23 -35.96 -6.74
CA MET A 265 15.00 -34.88 -7.71
C MET A 265 15.40 -35.33 -9.11
#